data_AF-A0A1X4G3B3-F1
#
_entry.id   AF-A0A1X4G3B3-F1
#
_cell.length_a   1.000
_cell.length_b   1.000
_cell.length_c   1.000
_cell.angle_alpha   90.00
_cell.angle_beta   90.00
_cell.angle_gamma   90.00
#
_symmetry.space_group_name_H-M   'P 1'
#
loop_
_entity.id
_entity.type
_entity.pdbx_description
1 polymer ?
#
loop_
_entity_poly.entity_id
_entity_poly.type
_entity_poly.pdbx_seq_one_letter_code
_entity_poly.pdbx_strand_id
1 'polypeptide(L)' 'MTNTQEKATSIQEKIEQERQQAREVCDISGGNSAACAAAWDAVEELQAAASHKKQEEPKNSLQAYCDANPDADECRLYED' A
#
# COMPACT_ATOMS: atom_id res chain seq x y z
N MET A 1 18.58 -2.68 8.32
CA MET A 1 17.72 -1.62 7.74
C MET A 1 17.41 -1.95 6.27
N THR A 2 16.73 -3.08 5.96
CA THR A 2 16.65 -3.54 4.56
C THR A 2 15.40 -4.38 4.28
N ASN A 3 14.18 -3.87 4.52
CA ASN A 3 12.99 -4.60 4.06
C ASN A 3 11.82 -3.70 3.66
N THR A 4 11.67 -2.53 4.28
CA THR A 4 10.60 -1.59 3.92
C THR A 4 10.92 -0.80 2.63
N GLN A 5 12.20 -0.47 2.40
CA GLN A 5 12.61 0.30 1.22
C GLN A 5 12.46 -0.50 -0.08
N GLU A 6 12.82 -1.79 -0.13
CA GLU A 6 12.62 -2.63 -1.32
C GLU A 6 11.12 -2.84 -1.66
N LYS A 7 10.26 -2.95 -0.65
CA LYS A 7 8.81 -3.10 -0.84
C LYS A 7 8.14 -1.82 -1.36
N ALA A 8 8.63 -0.65 -0.97
CA ALA A 8 8.11 0.62 -1.45
C ALA A 8 8.52 0.89 -2.91
N THR A 9 9.73 0.47 -3.31
CA THR A 9 10.15 0.53 -4.72
C THR A 9 9.31 -0.42 -5.57
N SER A 10 9.06 -1.64 -5.09
CA SER A 10 8.31 -2.64 -5.87
C SER A 10 6.84 -2.28 -6.10
N ILE A 11 6.17 -1.60 -5.17
CA ILE A 11 4.79 -1.15 -5.39
C ILE A 11 4.70 -0.01 -6.42
N GLN A 12 5.69 0.88 -6.47
CA GLN A 12 5.73 1.94 -7.48
C GLN A 12 6.00 1.38 -8.88
N GLU A 13 6.94 0.45 -9.01
CA GLU A 13 7.21 -0.27 -10.26
C GLU A 13 5.96 -1.00 -10.76
N LYS A 14 5.23 -1.65 -9.85
CA LYS A 14 3.97 -2.33 -10.19
C LYS A 14 2.90 -1.34 -10.68
N ILE A 15 2.74 -0.18 -10.04
CA ILE A 15 1.81 0.86 -10.49
C ILE A 15 2.18 1.34 -11.91
N GLU A 16 3.47 1.52 -12.20
CA GLU A 16 3.91 1.93 -13.53
C GLU A 16 3.63 0.87 -14.61
N GLN A 17 3.87 -0.40 -14.29
CA GLN A 17 3.56 -1.52 -15.16
C GLN A 17 2.05 -1.61 -15.46
N GLU A 18 1.21 -1.54 -14.44
CA GLU A 18 -0.25 -1.62 -14.58
C GLU A 18 -0.81 -0.39 -15.31
N ARG A 19 -0.21 0.78 -15.11
CA ARG A 19 -0.55 1.99 -15.88
C ARG A 19 -0.24 1.83 -17.37
N GLN A 20 0.87 1.17 -17.70
CA GLN A 20 1.20 0.88 -19.10
C GLN A 20 0.21 -0.15 -19.69
N GLN A 21 -0.10 -1.21 -18.95
CA GLN A 21 -1.10 -2.20 -19.36
C GLN A 21 -2.49 -1.58 -19.54
N ALA A 22 -2.94 -0.72 -18.63
CA ALA A 22 -4.22 -0.03 -18.75
C ALA A 22 -4.29 0.79 -20.04
N ARG A 23 -3.22 1.50 -20.41
CA ARG A 23 -3.15 2.23 -21.69
C ARG A 23 -3.28 1.28 -22.88
N GLU A 24 -2.51 0.19 -22.90
CA GLU A 24 -2.56 -0.81 -23.98
C GLU A 24 -3.95 -1.46 -24.11
N VAL A 25 -4.58 -1.80 -22.99
CA VAL A 25 -5.94 -2.37 -22.98
C VAL A 25 -6.95 -1.35 -23.52
N CYS A 26 -6.85 -0.09 -23.13
CA CYS A 26 -7.71 0.98 -23.63
C CYS A 26 -7.50 1.26 -25.13
N ASP A 27 -6.26 1.18 -25.61
CA ASP A 27 -5.92 1.37 -27.03
C ASP A 27 -6.46 0.22 -27.89
N ILE A 28 -6.40 -1.03 -27.39
CA ILE A 28 -6.90 -2.22 -28.10
C ILE A 28 -8.43 -2.34 -28.02
N SER A 29 -9.00 -2.11 -26.85
CA SER A 29 -10.41 -2.40 -26.55
C SER A 29 -11.31 -1.19 -26.78
N GLY A 30 -10.73 0.00 -26.92
CA GLY A 30 -11.41 1.29 -26.96
C GLY A 30 -11.54 1.91 -25.56
N GLY A 31 -11.36 3.24 -25.48
CA GLY A 31 -11.32 3.98 -24.22
C GLY A 31 -12.59 3.94 -23.37
N ASN A 32 -13.75 3.61 -23.96
CA ASN A 32 -15.03 3.46 -23.24
C ASN A 32 -15.42 1.99 -23.01
N SER A 33 -14.51 1.05 -23.25
CA SER A 33 -14.78 -0.37 -23.04
C SER A 33 -14.75 -0.73 -21.55
N ALA A 34 -15.49 -1.77 -21.17
CA ALA A 34 -15.45 -2.32 -19.82
C ALA A 34 -14.04 -2.85 -19.46
N ALA A 35 -13.28 -3.34 -20.44
CA ALA A 35 -11.91 -3.80 -20.24
C ALA A 35 -10.96 -2.64 -19.89
N CYS A 36 -11.10 -1.49 -20.57
CA CYS A 36 -10.37 -0.28 -20.25
C CYS A 36 -10.68 0.22 -18.82
N ALA A 37 -11.97 0.24 -18.46
CA ALA A 37 -12.40 0.63 -17.11
C ALA A 37 -11.81 -0.30 -16.04
N ALA A 38 -11.93 -1.62 -16.21
CA ALA A 38 -11.39 -2.60 -15.26
C ALA A 38 -9.86 -2.51 -15.11
N ALA A 39 -9.14 -2.18 -16.19
CA ALA A 39 -7.69 -2.00 -16.13
C ALA A 39 -7.30 -0.73 -15.35
N TRP A 40 -8.08 0.35 -15.47
CA TRP A 40 -7.88 1.55 -14.66
C TRP A 40 -8.28 1.34 -13.19
N ASP A 41 -9.35 0.60 -12.91
CA ASP A 41 -9.73 0.23 -11.54
C ASP A 41 -8.57 -0.49 -10.82
N ALA A 42 -7.87 -1.39 -11.50
CA ALA A 42 -6.70 -2.07 -10.93
C ALA A 42 -5.55 -1.11 -10.58
N VAL A 43 -5.32 -0.08 -11.40
CA VAL A 43 -4.32 0.97 -11.13
C VAL A 43 -4.74 1.82 -9.93
N GLU A 44 -6.03 2.20 -9.85
CA GLU A 44 -6.56 2.99 -8.74
C GLU A 44 -6.45 2.25 -7.41
N GLU A 45 -6.78 0.96 -7.37
CA GLU A 45 -6.64 0.13 -6.16
C GLU A 45 -5.19 0.02 -5.70
N LEU A 46 -4.23 -0.14 -6.62
CA LEU A 46 -2.81 -0.18 -6.27
C LEU A 46 -2.31 1.16 -5.73
N GLN A 47 -2.78 2.27 -6.30
CA GLN A 47 -2.45 3.60 -5.79
C GLN A 47 -3.06 3.85 -4.41
N ALA A 48 -4.30 3.41 -4.18
CA ALA A 48 -4.94 3.47 -2.87
C ALA A 48 -4.17 2.66 -1.82
N ALA A 49 -3.79 1.42 -2.14
CA ALA A 49 -2.97 0.59 -1.25
C ALA A 49 -1.60 1.22 -0.95
N ALA A 50 -0.96 1.84 -1.95
CA ALA A 50 0.31 2.56 -1.76
C ALA A 50 0.14 3.80 -0.89
N SER A 51 -0.98 4.52 -0.99
CA SER A 51 -1.30 5.66 -0.14
C SER A 51 -1.57 5.22 1.30
N HIS A 52 -2.40 4.18 1.49
CA HIS A 52 -2.65 3.60 2.82
C HIS A 52 -1.36 3.18 3.51
N LYS A 53 -0.46 2.52 2.78
CA LYS A 53 0.88 2.17 3.27
C LYS A 53 1.71 3.36 3.71
N LYS A 54 1.59 4.50 3.03
CA LYS A 54 2.28 5.75 3.43
C LYS A 54 1.65 6.42 4.64
N GLN A 55 0.35 6.21 4.85
CA GLN A 55 -0.39 6.74 6.01
C GLN A 55 -0.25 5.86 7.27
N GLU A 56 0.23 4.62 7.14
CA GLU A 56 0.67 3.83 8.30
C GLU A 56 1.83 4.60 8.98
N GLU A 57 1.53 5.33 10.06
CA GLU A 57 2.56 6.05 10.80
C GLU A 57 3.60 5.05 11.34
N PRO A 58 4.90 5.31 11.12
CA PRO A 58 5.93 4.47 11.71
C PRO A 58 5.79 4.51 13.22
N LYS A 59 5.69 3.33 13.84
CA LYS A 59 5.57 3.21 15.29
C LYS A 59 6.73 3.96 15.95
N ASN A 60 6.41 4.81 16.91
CA ASN A 60 7.43 5.45 17.73
C ASN A 60 8.12 4.40 18.62
N SER A 61 9.22 4.79 19.26
CA SER A 61 10.03 3.87 20.08
C SER A 61 9.24 3.21 21.21
N LEU A 62 8.29 3.94 21.82
CA LEU A 62 7.46 3.42 22.90
C LEU A 62 6.43 2.41 22.36
N GLN A 63 5.76 2.73 21.25
CA GLN A 63 4.81 1.82 20.60
C GLN A 63 5.48 0.49 20.20
N ALA A 64 6.64 0.56 19.55
CA ALA A 64 7.39 -0.64 19.17
C ALA A 64 7.86 -1.46 20.39
N TYR A 65 8.23 -0.79 21.48
CA TYR A 65 8.58 -1.44 22.74
C TYR A 65 7.38 -2.14 23.38
N CYS A 66 6.22 -1.48 23.43
CA CYS A 66 5.00 -2.02 24.00
C CYS A 66 4.40 -3.18 23.20
N ASP A 67 4.56 -3.20 21.86
CA ASP A 67 4.17 -4.36 21.06
C ASP A 67 4.96 -5.62 21.44
N ALA A 68 6.24 -5.45 21.80
CA ALA A 68 7.15 -6.54 22.15
C ALA A 68 7.08 -6.91 23.64
N ASN A 69 6.71 -5.97 24.50
CA ASN A 69 6.66 -6.10 25.96
C ASN A 69 5.32 -5.56 26.49
N PRO A 70 4.19 -6.24 26.23
CA PRO A 70 2.86 -5.75 26.62
C PRO A 70 2.65 -5.70 28.14
N ASP A 71 3.44 -6.45 28.91
CA ASP A 71 3.40 -6.52 30.37
C ASP A 71 4.35 -5.54 31.08
N ALA A 72 5.18 -4.81 30.32
CA ALA A 72 6.02 -3.73 30.86
C ALA A 72 5.16 -2.67 31.55
N ASP A 73 5.69 -2.06 32.62
CA ASP A 73 4.93 -1.09 33.43
C ASP A 73 4.45 0.10 32.59
N GLU A 74 5.22 0.51 31.58
CA GLU A 74 4.89 1.59 30.64
C GLU A 74 3.80 1.22 29.62
N CYS A 75 3.42 -0.05 29.51
CA CYS A 75 2.61 -0.60 28.43
C CYS A 75 1.32 -1.31 28.90
N ARG A 76 1.16 -1.55 30.21
CA ARG A 76 -0.05 -2.18 30.76
C ARG A 76 -1.27 -1.29 30.54
N LEU A 77 -2.23 -1.82 29.79
CA LEU A 77 -3.55 -1.23 29.63
C LEU A 77 -4.54 -2.03 30.49
N TYR A 78 -5.33 -1.33 31.29
CA TYR A 78 -6.43 -1.91 32.07
C TYR A 78 -7.74 -1.52 31.40
N GLU A 79 -8.63 -2.49 31.17
CA GLU A 79 -10.01 -2.20 30.74
C GLU A 79 -10.83 -1.76 31.95
N ASP A 80 -11.59 -0.67 31.82
CA ASP A 80 -12.52 -0.15 32.84
C ASP A 80 -13.82 -0.97 32.94
#